data_AF-K1ZDZ6-F1
#
_entry.id   AF-K1ZDZ6-F1
#
_cell.length_a   1.000
_cell.length_b   1.000
_cell.length_c   1.000
_cell.angle_alpha   90.00
_cell.angle_beta   90.00
_cell.angle_gamma   90.00
#
_symmetry.space_group_name_H-M   'P 1'
#
loop_
_entity.id
_entity.type
_entity.pdbx_description
1 polymer ?
#
loop_
_entity_poly.entity_id
_entity_poly.type
_entity_poly.pdbx_seq_one_letter_code
_entity_poly.pdbx_strand_id
1 'polypeptide(L)'
;MPEKTLQNINRISFLFFAVLGATHLLAMLSISNGYMAETAKAIYQILDIPFLLATLIYGGSAFKIGLNKIGLRSQVLTTILVTLLSIIFLLTLYINFFFPDS
;
A
#
# COMPACT_ATOMS: atom_id res chain seq x y z
N MET A 1 -19.03 -2.40 -9.20
CA MET A 1 -17.80 -2.95 -9.81
C MET A 1 -17.95 -4.45 -9.99
N PRO A 2 -17.60 -5.03 -11.15
CA PRO A 2 -17.71 -6.46 -11.38
C PRO A 2 -16.79 -7.26 -10.45
N GLU A 3 -17.27 -8.40 -9.94
CA GLU A 3 -16.55 -9.22 -8.96
C GLU A 3 -15.20 -9.74 -9.49
N LYS A 4 -15.15 -10.14 -10.77
CA LYS A 4 -13.92 -10.56 -11.45
C LYS A 4 -12.88 -9.43 -11.53
N THR A 5 -13.32 -8.19 -11.78
CA THR A 5 -12.42 -7.02 -11.82
C THR A 5 -11.79 -6.79 -10.45
N LEU A 6 -12.57 -6.92 -9.36
CA LEU A 6 -12.07 -6.73 -8.00
C LEU A 6 -11.04 -7.80 -7.62
N GLN A 7 -11.28 -9.05 -7.99
CA GLN A 7 -10.32 -10.14 -7.77
C GLN A 7 -9.03 -9.93 -8.56
N ASN A 8 -9.11 -9.44 -9.81
CA ASN A 8 -7.92 -9.14 -10.61
C ASN A 8 -7.09 -8.00 -10.00
N ILE A 9 -7.75 -6.91 -9.56
CA ILE A 9 -7.06 -5.82 -8.85
C ILE A 9 -6.38 -6.37 -7.59
N ASN A 10 -7.07 -7.19 -6.79
CA ASN A 10 -6.50 -7.76 -5.59
C ASN A 10 -5.26 -8.63 -5.87
N ARG A 11 -5.32 -9.49 -6.90
CA ARG A 11 -4.20 -10.36 -7.26
C ARG A 11 -2.98 -9.58 -7.77
N ILE A 12 -3.20 -8.58 -8.63
CA ILE A 12 -2.12 -7.76 -9.18
C ILE A 12 -1.51 -6.89 -8.07
N SER A 13 -2.34 -6.21 -7.29
CA SER A 13 -1.88 -5.39 -6.17
C SER A 13 -1.13 -6.20 -5.11
N PHE A 14 -1.53 -7.45 -4.86
CA PHE A 14 -0.77 -8.35 -3.99
C PHE A 14 0.66 -8.60 -4.48
N LEU A 15 0.86 -8.81 -5.79
CA LEU A 15 2.20 -9.01 -6.34
C LEU A 15 3.09 -7.78 -6.12
N PHE A 16 2.56 -6.59 -6.39
CA PHE A 16 3.27 -5.35 -6.12
C PHE A 16 3.54 -5.17 -4.62
N PHE A 17 2.54 -5.41 -3.77
CA PHE A 17 2.69 -5.33 -2.32
C PHE A 17 3.80 -6.27 -1.81
N ALA A 18 3.82 -7.51 -2.28
CA ALA A 18 4.80 -8.51 -1.85
C ALA A 18 6.22 -8.15 -2.31
N VAL A 19 6.40 -7.77 -3.58
CA VAL A 19 7.72 -7.44 -4.14
C VAL A 19 8.24 -6.13 -3.56
N LEU A 20 7.42 -5.07 -3.57
CA LEU A 20 7.81 -3.76 -3.04
C LEU A 20 8.00 -3.84 -1.53
N GLY A 21 7.12 -4.54 -0.81
CA GLY A 21 7.21 -4.69 0.64
C GLY A 21 8.44 -5.48 1.08
N ALA A 22 8.76 -6.58 0.40
CA ALA A 22 9.99 -7.32 0.67
C ALA A 22 11.23 -6.43 0.43
N THR A 23 11.26 -5.71 -0.69
CA THR A 23 12.39 -4.84 -1.02
C THR A 23 12.52 -3.67 -0.05
N HIS A 24 11.41 -3.05 0.33
CA HIS A 24 11.36 -1.96 1.31
C HIS A 24 11.82 -2.42 2.70
N LEU A 25 11.39 -3.61 3.15
CA LEU A 25 11.86 -4.21 4.40
C LEU A 25 13.36 -4.53 4.36
N LEU A 26 13.86 -5.10 3.27
CA LEU A 26 15.28 -5.39 3.10
C LEU A 26 16.13 -4.11 3.08
N ALA A 27 15.64 -3.05 2.45
CA ALA A 27 16.30 -1.74 2.47
C ALA A 27 16.37 -1.19 3.91
N MET A 28 15.26 -1.21 4.65
CA MET A 28 15.22 -0.76 6.04
C MET A 28 16.18 -1.57 6.95
N LEU A 29 16.22 -2.89 6.78
CA LEU A 29 17.15 -3.75 7.52
C LEU A 29 18.60 -3.43 7.17
N SER A 30 18.89 -3.16 5.90
CA SER A 30 20.24 -2.80 5.44
C SER A 30 20.69 -1.47 6.04
N ILE A 31 19.82 -0.46 6.08
CA ILE A 31 20.07 0.83 6.75
C ILE A 31 20.37 0.61 8.23
N SER A 32 19.51 -0.15 8.93
CA SER A 32 19.64 -0.40 10.38
C SER A 32 20.95 -1.11 10.75
N ASN A 33 21.46 -1.97 9.87
CA ASN A 33 22.71 -2.69 10.08
C ASN A 33 23.95 -1.98 9.48
N GLY A 34 23.78 -0.79 8.89
CA GLY A 34 24.88 -0.02 8.29
C GLY A 34 25.43 -0.60 6.96
N TYR A 35 24.75 -1.58 6.37
CA TYR A 35 25.15 -2.15 5.07
C TYR A 35 24.68 -1.26 3.93
N MET A 36 25.61 -0.77 3.11
CA MET A 36 25.31 0.04 1.91
C MET A 36 24.32 1.17 2.21
N ALA A 37 24.50 1.86 3.34
CA ALA A 37 23.50 2.73 3.95
C ALA A 37 22.93 3.78 2.98
N GLU A 38 23.77 4.41 2.14
CA GLU A 38 23.34 5.40 1.14
C GLU A 38 22.45 4.79 0.05
N THR A 39 22.85 3.63 -0.51
CA THR A 39 22.07 2.94 -1.55
C THR A 39 20.76 2.39 -0.97
N ALA A 40 20.82 1.80 0.22
CA ALA A 40 19.64 1.28 0.91
C ALA A 40 18.66 2.41 1.28
N LYS A 41 19.17 3.59 1.71
CA LYS A 41 18.35 4.78 1.97
C LYS A 41 17.66 5.28 0.70
N ALA A 42 18.38 5.36 -0.42
CA ALA A 42 17.78 5.75 -1.69
C ALA A 42 16.67 4.77 -2.13
N ILE A 43 16.91 3.46 -2.03
CA ILE A 43 15.90 2.44 -2.34
C ILE A 43 14.69 2.57 -1.41
N TYR A 44 14.90 2.72 -0.10
CA TYR A 44 13.83 2.88 0.88
C TYR A 44 12.94 4.08 0.54
N GLN A 45 13.53 5.25 0.30
CA GLN A 45 12.81 6.48 -0.02
C GLN A 45 12.06 6.39 -1.37
N ILE A 46 12.67 5.80 -2.40
CA ILE A 46 12.04 5.63 -3.71
C ILE A 46 10.84 4.67 -3.62
N LEU A 47 10.95 3.62 -2.80
CA LEU A 47 9.93 2.59 -2.71
C LEU A 47 8.79 2.93 -1.75
N ASP A 48 8.96 3.91 -0.85
CA ASP A 48 7.96 4.24 0.19
C ASP A 48 6.57 4.55 -0.42
N ILE A 49 6.49 5.53 -1.33
CA ILE A 49 5.22 5.89 -1.99
C ILE A 49 4.64 4.74 -2.85
N PRO A 50 5.41 4.09 -3.75
CA PRO A 50 4.92 2.93 -4.51
C PRO A 50 4.43 1.79 -3.61
N PHE A 51 5.15 1.50 -2.53
CA PHE A 51 4.81 0.45 -1.58
C PHE A 51 3.52 0.79 -0.82
N LEU A 52 3.39 2.03 -0.34
CA LEU A 52 2.18 2.51 0.31
C LEU A 52 0.97 2.35 -0.61
N LEU A 53 1.08 2.80 -1.87
CA LEU A 53 -0.02 2.71 -2.83
C LEU A 53 -0.43 1.26 -3.07
N ALA A 54 0.54 0.36 -3.27
CA ALA A 54 0.28 -1.07 -3.42
C ALA A 54 -0.40 -1.66 -2.18
N THR A 55 0.05 -1.27 -0.98
CA THR A 55 -0.52 -1.69 0.31
C THR A 55 -1.98 -1.26 0.45
N LEU A 56 -2.30 0.00 0.13
CA LEU A 56 -3.67 0.52 0.26
C LEU A 56 -4.62 -0.11 -0.76
N ILE A 57 -4.18 -0.30 -2.00
CA ILE A 57 -4.99 -0.95 -3.04
C ILE A 57 -5.21 -2.43 -2.69
N TYR A 58 -4.17 -3.13 -2.25
CA TYR A 58 -4.26 -4.52 -1.85
C TYR A 58 -5.15 -4.68 -0.60
N GLY A 59 -4.88 -3.94 0.46
CA GLY A 59 -5.67 -3.97 1.70
C GLY A 59 -7.13 -3.61 1.47
N GLY A 60 -7.40 -2.54 0.70
CA GLY A 60 -8.75 -2.12 0.35
C GLY A 60 -9.51 -3.16 -0.47
N SER A 61 -8.87 -3.72 -1.50
CA SER A 61 -9.50 -4.75 -2.33
C SER A 61 -9.73 -6.06 -1.56
N ALA A 62 -8.78 -6.49 -0.73
CA ALA A 62 -8.90 -7.67 0.13
C ALA A 62 -10.05 -7.50 1.13
N PHE A 63 -10.13 -6.33 1.78
CA PHE A 63 -11.20 -6.01 2.72
C PHE A 63 -12.56 -6.02 2.02
N LYS A 64 -12.67 -5.40 0.83
CA LYS A 64 -13.92 -5.40 0.07
C LYS A 64 -14.35 -6.81 -0.36
N ILE A 65 -13.40 -7.66 -0.76
CA ILE A 65 -13.67 -9.08 -1.05
C ILE A 65 -14.19 -9.79 0.21
N GLY A 66 -13.57 -9.56 1.37
CA GLY A 66 -14.02 -10.08 2.66
C GLY A 66 -15.46 -9.69 2.99
N LEU A 67 -15.81 -8.41 2.85
CA LEU A 67 -17.18 -7.92 3.03
C LEU A 67 -18.17 -8.59 2.07
N ASN A 68 -17.80 -8.75 0.80
CA ASN A 68 -18.65 -9.41 -0.18
C ASN A 68 -18.89 -10.89 0.14
N LYS A 69 -17.92 -11.60 0.74
CA LYS A 69 -18.04 -13.00 1.15
C LYS A 69 -19.03 -13.20 2.30
N ILE A 70 -19.14 -12.22 3.20
CA ILE A 70 -20.12 -12.22 4.30
C ILE A 70 -21.47 -11.57 3.92
N GLY A 71 -21.72 -11.36 2.62
CA GLY A 71 -22.98 -10.80 2.11
C GLY A 71 -23.13 -9.28 2.20
N LEU A 72 -22.14 -8.55 2.74
CA LEU A 72 -22.19 -7.10 2.89
C LEU A 72 -21.76 -6.38 1.61
N ARG A 73 -22.66 -6.31 0.62
CA ARG A 73 -22.45 -5.63 -0.66
C ARG A 73 -22.94 -4.17 -0.67
N SER A 74 -22.70 -3.41 0.40
CA SER A 74 -23.14 -2.01 0.49
C SER A 74 -22.25 -1.05 -0.32
N GLN A 75 -22.88 -0.17 -1.09
CA GLN A 75 -22.20 0.92 -1.79
C GLN A 75 -21.66 1.96 -0.80
N VAL A 76 -22.41 2.27 0.26
CA VAL A 76 -22.00 3.21 1.30
C VAL A 76 -20.70 2.75 1.98
N LEU A 77 -20.61 1.47 2.36
CA LEU A 77 -19.38 0.91 2.94
C LEU A 77 -18.20 0.99 1.97
N THR A 78 -18.45 0.83 0.67
CA THR A 78 -17.41 0.94 -0.36
C THR A 78 -16.91 2.37 -0.46
N THR A 79 -17.81 3.35 -0.45
CA THR A 79 -17.45 4.77 -0.44
C THR A 79 -16.64 5.12 0.81
N ILE A 80 -17.11 4.71 2.00
CA ILE A 80 -16.38 4.94 3.26
C ILE A 80 -14.96 4.36 3.20
N LEU A 81 -14.82 3.13 2.71
CA LEU A 81 -13.52 2.49 2.55
C LEU A 81 -12.60 3.27 1.61
N VAL A 82 -13.10 3.65 0.43
CA VAL A 82 -12.31 4.41 -0.55
C VAL A 82 -11.91 5.79 0.00
N THR A 83 -12.83 6.49 0.67
CA THR A 83 -12.55 7.76 1.33
C THR A 83 -11.47 7.60 2.39
N LEU A 84 -11.57 6.59 3.26
CA LEU A 84 -10.58 6.33 4.31
C LEU A 84 -9.19 6.05 3.72
N LEU A 85 -9.11 5.18 2.70
CA LEU A 85 -7.84 4.85 2.04
C LEU A 85 -7.25 6.08 1.33
N SER A 86 -8.08 6.92 0.73
CA SER A 86 -7.64 8.16 0.08
C SER A 86 -7.10 9.17 1.10
N ILE A 87 -7.74 9.29 2.26
CA ILE A 87 -7.27 10.15 3.36
C ILE A 87 -5.91 9.66 3.87
N ILE A 88 -5.74 8.35 4.10
CA ILE A 88 -4.47 7.77 4.52
C ILE A 88 -3.38 8.06 3.48
N PHE A 89 -3.67 7.83 2.19
CA PHE A 89 -2.73 8.11 1.12
C PHE A 89 -2.29 9.58 1.08
N LEU A 90 -3.25 10.51 1.15
CA LEU A 90 -2.96 11.95 1.12
C LEU A 90 -2.17 12.41 2.35
N LEU A 91 -2.48 11.87 3.54
CA LEU A 91 -1.73 12.15 4.77
C LEU A 91 -0.28 11.69 4.64
N THR A 92 -0.05 10.47 4.15
CA THR A 92 1.31 9.96 3.98
C THR A 92 2.08 10.72 2.91
N LEU A 93 1.43 11.10 1.79
CA LEU A 93 2.06 11.98 0.80
C LEU A 93 2.44 13.32 1.42
N TYR A 94 1.55 13.94 2.19
CA TYR A 94 1.84 15.19 2.88
C TYR A 94 3.07 15.04 3.79
N ILE A 95 3.14 13.97 4.58
CA ILE A 95 4.30 13.72 5.45
C ILE A 95 5.58 13.52 4.62
N ASN A 96 5.53 12.68 3.58
CA ASN A 96 6.70 12.36 2.76
C ASN A 96 7.25 13.58 2.00
N PHE A 97 6.40 14.50 1.53
CA PHE A 97 6.83 15.71 0.84
C PHE A 97 7.26 16.85 1.76
N PHE A 98 6.57 17.07 2.88
CA PHE A 98 6.85 18.19 3.78
C PHE A 98 7.88 17.86 4.86
N PHE A 99 8.09 16.57 5.15
CA PHE A 99 9.07 16.09 6.13
C PHE A 99 9.86 14.88 5.57
N PRO A 100 10.66 15.07 4.51
CA PRO A 100 11.36 13.99 3.79
C PRO A 100 12.48 13.31 4.61
N ASP A 101 12.91 13.93 5.71
CA ASP A 101 13.95 13.42 6.63
C ASP A 101 13.38 12.70 7.87
N SER A 102 12.06 12.45 7.91
CA SER A 102 11.39 11.72 9.00
C SER A 102 11.65 10.22 8.97
#